data_AF-A0A9C9YRQ0-F1
#
_entry.id   AF-A0A9C9YRQ0-F1
#
_cell.length_a   1.000
_cell.length_b   1.000
_cell.length_c   1.000
_cell.angle_alpha   90.00
_cell.angle_beta   90.00
_cell.angle_gamma   90.00
#
_symmetry.space_group_name_H-M   'P 1'
#
loop_
_entity.id
_entity.type
_entity.pdbx_description
1 polymer ?
#
loop_
_entity_poly.entity_id
_entity_poly.type
_entity_poly.pdbx_seq_one_letter_code
_entity_poly.pdbx_strand_id
1 'polypeptide(L)' 'MATLNVKQFPDDLYNQLRERAENEHRSIAQEVVHLLDRTLREPDKRSILELQGLGKALWEDEDASRFVDSERASWD' A
#
# COMPACT_ATOMS: atom_id res chain seq x y z
N MET A 1 16.32 24.09 0.31
CA MET A 1 16.25 22.62 0.15
C MET A 1 16.32 22.00 1.53
N ALA A 2 15.39 21.11 1.86
CA ALA A 2 15.46 20.39 3.13
C ALA A 2 16.48 19.26 3.01
N THR A 3 17.30 19.05 4.04
CA THR A 3 18.26 17.94 4.11
C THR A 3 17.71 16.88 5.04
N LEU A 4 17.52 15.66 4.55
CA LEU A 4 17.18 14.50 5.37
C LEU A 4 18.46 13.75 5.73
N ASN A 5 18.74 13.62 7.02
CA ASN A 5 19.86 12.82 7.52
C ASN A 5 19.32 11.63 8.31
N VAL A 6 19.66 10.42 7.87
CA VAL A 6 19.27 9.17 8.51
C VAL A 6 20.49 8.61 9.24
N LYS A 7 20.43 8.54 10.56
CA LYS A 7 21.47 7.93 11.38
C LYS A 7 21.24 6.42 11.46
N GLN A 8 22.34 5.64 11.51
CA GLN A 8 22.31 4.18 11.61
C GLN A 8 21.51 3.52 10.48
N PHE A 9 21.81 3.90 9.24
CA PHE A 9 21.19 3.27 8.09
C PHE A 9 21.79 1.88 7.86
N PRO A 10 20.99 0.79 7.81
CA PRO A 10 21.53 -0.56 7.64
C PRO A 10 22.30 -0.72 6.33
N ASP A 11 23.49 -1.33 6.40
CA ASP A 11 24.36 -1.50 5.23
C ASP A 11 23.68 -2.33 4.13
N ASP A 12 22.94 -3.36 4.49
CA ASP A 12 22.18 -4.18 3.53
C ASP A 12 21.16 -3.36 2.76
N LEU A 13 20.49 -2.42 3.44
CA LEU A 13 19.50 -1.54 2.82
C LEU A 13 20.18 -0.49 1.93
N TYR A 14 21.36 0.00 2.34
CA TYR A 14 22.19 0.87 1.51
C TYR A 14 22.61 0.19 0.21
N ASN A 15 23.06 -1.07 0.28
CA ASN A 15 23.48 -1.82 -0.88
C ASN A 15 22.32 -2.07 -1.84
N GLN A 16 21.15 -2.51 -1.33
CA GLN A 16 19.94 -2.68 -2.15
C GLN A 16 19.50 -1.38 -2.82
N LEU A 17 19.54 -0.27 -2.08
CA LEU A 17 19.20 1.06 -2.60
C LEU A 17 20.20 1.50 -3.69
N ARG A 18 21.50 1.22 -3.50
CA ARG A 18 22.54 1.55 -4.46
C ARG A 18 22.38 0.76 -5.76
N GLU A 19 22.21 -0.56 -5.67
CA GLU A 19 21.98 -1.43 -6.84
C GLU A 19 20.75 -0.97 -7.64
N ARG A 20 19.66 -0.65 -6.94
CA ARG A 20 18.46 -0.12 -7.55
C ARG A 20 18.69 1.23 -8.22
N ALA A 21 19.40 2.15 -7.57
CA ALA A 21 19.72 3.46 -8.14
C ALA A 21 20.61 3.33 -9.39
N GLU A 22 21.57 2.41 -9.40
CA GLU A 22 22.42 2.10 -10.56
C GLU A 22 21.60 1.56 -11.73
N ASN A 23 20.66 0.64 -11.47
CA ASN A 23 19.75 0.08 -12.48
C ASN A 23 18.80 1.14 -13.08
N GLU A 24 18.35 2.08 -12.27
CA GLU A 24 17.47 3.18 -12.69
C GLU A 24 18.23 4.40 -13.24
N HIS A 25 19.56 4.31 -13.35
CA HIS A 25 20.47 5.38 -13.77
C HIS A 25 20.29 6.70 -12.97
N ARG A 26 20.03 6.58 -11.67
CA ARG A 26 19.81 7.69 -10.73
C ARG A 26 20.89 7.74 -9.66
N SER A 27 21.08 8.92 -9.07
CA SER A 27 21.83 9.01 -7.82
C SER A 27 21.01 8.40 -6.67
N ILE A 28 21.69 7.91 -5.64
CA ILE A 28 21.05 7.37 -4.42
C ILE A 28 20.07 8.39 -3.82
N ALA A 29 20.47 9.67 -3.74
CA ALA A 29 19.61 10.73 -3.23
C ALA A 29 18.33 10.91 -4.06
N GLN A 30 18.44 10.86 -5.39
CA GLN A 30 17.28 10.93 -6.28
C GLN A 30 16.39 9.69 -6.18
N GLU A 31 16.98 8.51 -5.99
CA GLU A 31 16.20 7.28 -5.81
C GLU A 31 15.42 7.31 -4.49
N VAL A 32 16.01 7.81 -3.40
CA VAL A 32 15.29 8.01 -2.14
C VAL A 32 14.12 8.98 -2.31
N VAL A 33 14.33 10.10 -3.00
CA VAL A 33 13.26 11.06 -3.28
C VAL A 33 12.17 10.42 -4.15
N HIS A 34 12.55 9.64 -5.16
CA HIS A 34 11.62 8.95 -6.04
C HIS A 34 10.77 7.92 -5.30
N LEU A 35 11.39 7.12 -4.43
CA LEU A 35 10.70 6.14 -3.58
C LEU A 35 9.71 6.84 -2.65
N LEU A 36 10.13 7.90 -1.96
CA LEU A 36 9.26 8.67 -1.07
C LEU A 36 8.09 9.31 -1.83
N ASP A 37 8.34 9.93 -2.98
CA ASP A 37 7.30 10.53 -3.82
C ASP A 37 6.29 9.49 -4.28
N ARG A 38 6.76 8.31 -4.71
CA ARG A 38 5.91 7.19 -5.08
C ARG A 38 5.06 6.70 -3.90
N THR A 39 5.65 6.47 -2.74
CA THR A 39 4.90 5.97 -1.57
C THR A 39 3.91 6.99 -1.02
N LEU A 40 4.22 8.28 -1.10
CA LEU A 40 3.33 9.35 -0.63
C LEU A 40 2.21 9.67 -1.63
N ARG A 41 2.40 9.36 -2.92
CA ARG A 41 1.39 9.56 -3.98
C ARG A 41 0.55 8.33 -4.27
N GLU A 42 1.04 7.13 -4.01
CA GLU A 42 0.21 5.93 -4.10
C GLU A 42 -0.90 6.07 -3.03
N PRO A 43 -2.19 6.19 -3.41
CA PRO A 43 -3.26 6.15 -2.42
C PRO A 43 -3.10 4.82 -1.68
N ASP A 44 -3.18 4.85 -0.34
CA ASP A 44 -3.18 3.64 0.49
C ASP A 44 -4.02 2.61 -0.23
N LYS A 45 -3.40 1.54 -0.72
CA LYS A 45 -4.12 0.42 -1.32
C LYS A 45 -4.86 -0.25 -0.19
N ARG A 46 -6.02 0.31 0.18
CA ARG A 46 -6.91 -0.22 1.20
C ARG A 46 -7.25 -1.62 0.76
N SER A 47 -6.71 -2.61 1.46
CA SER A 47 -6.98 -4.00 1.12
C SER A 47 -8.39 -4.31 1.56
N ILE A 48 -9.17 -4.99 0.72
CA ILE A 48 -10.49 -5.53 1.15
C ILE A 48 -10.30 -6.46 2.36
N LEU A 49 -9.12 -7.05 2.54
CA LEU A 49 -8.79 -7.86 3.72
C LEU A 49 -8.74 -7.05 5.02
N GLU A 50 -8.55 -5.72 4.97
CA GLU A 50 -8.72 -4.85 6.15
C GLU A 50 -10.17 -4.85 6.66
N LEU A 51 -11.13 -5.19 5.81
CA LEU A 51 -12.55 -5.32 6.15
C LEU A 51 -12.93 -6.73 6.64
N GLN A 52 -11.99 -7.68 6.61
CA GLN A 52 -12.24 -9.06 7.02
C GLN A 52 -12.65 -9.10 8.50
N GLY A 53 -13.88 -9.56 8.75
CA GLY A 53 -14.42 -9.71 10.10
C GLY A 53 -15.12 -8.47 10.68
N LEU A 54 -14.98 -7.28 10.07
CA LEU A 54 -15.66 -6.07 10.56
C LEU A 54 -17.19 -6.14 10.44
N GLY A 55 -17.71 -6.96 9.52
CA GLY A 55 -19.15 -7.20 9.39
C GLY A 55 -19.65 -8.41 10.18
N LYS A 56 -18.78 -9.27 10.74
CA LYS A 56 -19.20 -10.61 11.19
C LYS A 56 -20.37 -10.56 12.19
N ALA A 57 -20.30 -9.68 13.19
CA ALA A 57 -21.34 -9.56 14.21
C ALA A 57 -22.65 -8.92 13.69
N LEU A 58 -22.58 -8.12 12.61
CA LEU A 58 -23.76 -7.50 11.99
C LEU A 58 -24.49 -8.47 11.06
N TRP A 59 -23.76 -9.44 10.49
CA TRP A 59 -24.27 -10.39 9.51
C TRP A 59 -24.45 -11.81 10.08
N GLU A 60 -24.31 -11.98 11.40
CA GLU A 60 -24.35 -13.30 12.05
C GLU A 60 -25.72 -13.98 11.92
N ASP A 61 -26.80 -13.19 12.01
CA ASP A 61 -28.18 -13.67 11.91
C ASP A 61 -28.84 -13.33 10.55
N GLU A 62 -28.10 -12.69 9.65
CA GLU A 62 -28.61 -12.26 8.33
C GLU A 62 -28.14 -13.22 7.23
N ASP A 63 -29.06 -13.58 6.33
CA ASP A 63 -28.73 -14.39 5.14
C ASP A 63 -28.05 -13.50 4.09
N ALA A 64 -26.73 -13.40 4.21
CA ALA A 64 -25.91 -12.58 3.32
C ALA A 64 -26.08 -12.97 1.84
N SER A 65 -26.34 -14.25 1.54
CA SER A 65 -26.56 -14.71 0.17
C SER A 65 -27.88 -14.17 -0.39
N ARG A 66 -28.97 -14.27 0.37
CA ARG A 66 -30.28 -13.72 -0.04
C ARG A 66 -30.22 -12.20 -0.25
N PHE A 67 -29.52 -11.48 0.63
CA PHE A 67 -29.35 -10.04 0.50
C PHE A 67 -28.60 -9.67 -0.79
N VAL A 68 -27.45 -10.32 -1.05
CA VAL A 68 -26.66 -10.08 -2.27
C VAL A 68 -27.44 -10.43 -3.53
N ASP A 69 -28.22 -11.51 -3.52
CA ASP A 69 -29.04 -11.90 -4.68
C ASP A 69 -30.13 -10.87 -4.97
N SER A 70 -30.75 -10.28 -3.93
CA SER A 70 -31.74 -9.21 -4.10
C SER A 70 -31.12 -7.90 -4.64
N GLU A 71 -29.92 -7.56 -4.18
CA GLU A 71 -29.17 -6.40 -4.69
C GLU A 71 -28.71 -6.61 -6.15
N ARG A 72 -28.34 -7.85 -6.52
CA ARG A 72 -28.00 -8.17 -7.92
C ARG A 72 -29.21 -8.05 -8.83
N ALA A 73 -30.35 -8.59 -8.41
CA ALA A 73 -31.59 -8.54 -9.17
C ALA A 73 -32.14 -7.11 -9.33
N SER A 74 -31.72 -6.15 -8.51
CA SER A 74 -32.13 -4.74 -8.62
C SER A 74 -31.27 -3.92 -9.59
N TRP A 75 -30.16 -4.47 -10.08
CA TRP A 75 -29.25 -3.83 -11.03
C TRP A 75 -29.47 -4.29 -12.49
N ASP A 76 -30.27 -5.35 -12.69
CA ASP A 76 -30.76 -5.82 -14.00
C ASP A 76 -32.07 -5.12 -14.39
#